data_AF-A0A812UJD4-F1
#
_entry.id   AF-A0A812UJD4-F1
#
_cell.length_a   1.000
_cell.length_b   1.000
_cell.length_c   1.000
_cell.angle_alpha   90.00
_cell.angle_beta   90.00
_cell.angle_gamma   90.00
#
_symmetry.space_group_name_H-M   'P 1'
#
loop_
_entity.id
_entity.type
_entity.pdbx_description
1 polymer ?
#
loop_
_entity_poly.entity_id
_entity_poly.type
_entity_poly.pdbx_seq_one_letter_code
_entity_poly.pdbx_strand_id
1 'polypeptide(L)'
;ACFDQNGYKVGRQSEVPVPEALLVPNREVSGDQVETDELRQRLCLHVGRVFAEDVTSTHSLASFLRAELWEEASAAHGHLGDAPPMISEAEAFVRHNTHDCLAPHHEKDDRVLQLFAPKFMAGRALAILRVSSKGHLEVDLLRGSGAVTRWGLVVIHRGHMQALPLPSSRVQELVEHFSSLGRVVRDLEVCGWAAYLEQGEGYGTMMLSKQHPAVQVRQSLEILPMSQNSLRDRGFVCAEPVELYSDPLTMQGTRPEHDLTDPAVVQRLRDLAQAAPAPDVPNVWQFGSPCTTFCDFQLLNHGTRSFSSPSGDGTRDDELLGNQFADLSAELCETLFMHEREFAFESSAPSGRYPKIWDLPGMRRMRQRTGARIVPMDMCAWYLGVRREW
;
A
#
# COMPACT_ATOMS: atom_id res chain seq x y z
N ALA A 1 22.00 29.03 -15.46
CA ALA A 1 20.88 28.13 -15.15
C ALA A 1 19.80 28.98 -14.49
N CYS A 2 18.62 29.09 -15.10
CA CYS A 2 17.55 29.91 -14.54
C CYS A 2 16.76 29.08 -13.52
N PHE A 3 16.68 29.58 -12.29
CA PHE A 3 15.83 29.07 -11.23
C PHE A 3 14.61 30.00 -11.11
N ASP A 4 13.45 29.46 -10.75
CA ASP A 4 12.28 30.28 -10.42
C ASP A 4 12.35 30.83 -8.98
N GLN A 5 11.35 31.62 -8.60
CA GLN A 5 11.26 32.28 -7.28
C GLN A 5 11.11 31.30 -6.11
N ASN A 6 10.89 30.01 -6.39
CA ASN A 6 10.78 28.92 -5.41
C ASN A 6 12.00 27.98 -5.43
N GLY A 7 13.04 28.30 -6.20
CA GLY A 7 14.29 27.53 -6.23
C GLY A 7 14.23 26.24 -7.04
N TYR A 8 13.24 26.04 -7.90
CA TYR A 8 13.16 24.86 -8.75
C TYR A 8 13.97 25.02 -10.05
N LYS A 9 14.68 23.95 -10.43
CA LYS A 9 15.52 23.89 -11.63
C LYS A 9 14.64 23.67 -12.86
N VAL A 10 14.45 24.70 -13.68
CA VAL A 10 13.70 24.58 -14.95
C VAL A 10 14.62 23.94 -16.00
N GLY A 11 14.34 22.68 -16.36
CA GLY A 11 15.02 21.99 -17.45
C GLY A 11 14.56 22.53 -18.82
N ARG A 12 15.49 22.76 -19.74
CA ARG A 12 15.17 23.04 -21.15
C ARG A 12 14.43 21.85 -21.73
N GLN A 13 13.23 22.08 -22.24
CA GLN A 13 12.47 21.12 -23.04
C GLN A 13 13.20 20.91 -24.37
N SER A 14 13.53 19.66 -24.70
CA SER A 14 13.72 19.26 -26.09
C SER A 14 12.41 18.63 -26.54
N GLU A 15 11.65 19.35 -27.35
CA GLU A 15 10.43 18.83 -27.97
C GLU A 15 10.82 17.78 -29.00
N VAL A 16 10.54 16.51 -28.69
CA VAL A 16 10.45 15.45 -29.71
C VAL A 16 8.96 15.15 -29.86
N PRO A 17 8.38 15.26 -31.07
CA PRO A 17 6.96 15.09 -31.26
C PRO A 17 6.54 13.64 -30.93
N VAL A 18 5.49 13.51 -30.13
CA VAL A 18 4.81 12.23 -29.87
C VAL A 18 4.17 11.77 -31.18
N PRO A 19 4.37 10.51 -31.62
CA PRO A 19 3.72 9.98 -32.80
C PRO A 19 2.19 10.14 -32.71
N GLU A 20 1.58 10.67 -33.77
CA GLU A 20 0.15 10.98 -33.85
C GLU A 20 -0.76 9.76 -33.55
N ALA A 21 -0.25 8.54 -33.76
CA ALA A 21 -0.91 7.29 -33.41
C ALA A 21 -1.05 7.02 -31.89
N LEU A 22 -0.35 7.78 -31.04
CA LEU A 22 -0.44 7.72 -29.57
C LEU A 22 -1.26 8.88 -28.98
N LEU A 23 -1.76 9.79 -29.82
CA LEU A 23 -2.70 10.81 -29.40
C LEU A 23 -4.08 10.17 -29.29
N VAL A 24 -4.45 9.78 -28.07
CA VAL A 24 -5.80 9.30 -27.77
C VAL A 24 -6.77 10.48 -27.97
N PRO A 25 -7.80 10.38 -28.81
CA PRO A 25 -8.79 11.45 -28.92
C PRO A 25 -9.49 11.61 -27.57
N ASN A 26 -9.54 12.85 -27.07
CA ASN A 26 -10.36 13.22 -25.92
C ASN A 26 -11.80 12.86 -26.25
N ARG A 27 -12.26 11.73 -25.69
CA ARG A 27 -13.65 11.31 -25.79
C ARG A 27 -14.38 12.00 -24.64
N GLU A 28 -15.15 13.03 -24.95
CA GLU A 28 -16.16 13.55 -24.02
C GLU A 28 -17.17 12.41 -23.79
N VAL A 29 -17.05 11.74 -22.65
CA VAL A 29 -18.01 10.75 -22.18
C VAL A 29 -18.78 11.40 -21.04
N SER A 30 -20.09 11.50 -21.20
CA SER A 30 -21.04 12.04 -20.22
C SER A 30 -20.84 11.39 -18.84
N GLY A 31 -20.60 12.23 -17.83
CA GLY A 31 -20.35 11.85 -16.45
C GLY A 31 -21.57 11.20 -15.80
N ASP A 32 -21.31 10.07 -15.13
CA ASP A 32 -21.90 9.66 -13.83
C ASP A 32 -21.81 8.14 -13.57
N GLN A 33 -21.30 7.32 -14.50
CA GLN A 33 -21.23 5.85 -14.27
C GLN A 33 -19.90 5.17 -14.63
N VAL A 34 -18.92 5.87 -15.22
CA VAL A 34 -17.67 5.24 -15.70
C VAL A 34 -16.50 5.40 -14.70
N GLU A 35 -16.58 6.34 -13.77
CA GLU A 35 -15.40 6.77 -12.98
C GLU A 35 -15.06 5.90 -11.76
N THR A 36 -16.01 5.14 -11.22
CA THR A 36 -15.76 4.32 -10.02
C THR A 36 -15.01 3.01 -10.33
N ASP A 37 -15.07 2.52 -11.57
CA ASP A 37 -14.52 1.22 -11.95
C ASP A 37 -13.05 1.28 -12.41
N GLU A 38 -12.56 2.46 -12.82
CA GLU A 38 -11.15 2.72 -13.17
C GLU A 38 -10.22 2.91 -11.96
N LEU A 39 -10.77 3.09 -10.75
CA LEU A 39 -9.99 3.41 -9.54
C LEU A 39 -9.19 2.22 -8.96
N ARG A 40 -9.33 1.02 -9.51
CA ARG A 40 -8.55 -0.16 -9.10
C ARG A 40 -7.77 -0.70 -10.30
N GLN A 41 -6.44 -0.74 -10.19
CA GLN A 41 -5.63 -1.47 -11.18
C GLN A 41 -6.12 -2.91 -11.26
N ARG A 42 -6.66 -3.30 -12.42
CA ARG A 42 -7.10 -4.68 -12.69
C ARG A 42 -6.06 -5.35 -13.59
N LEU A 43 -4.89 -5.67 -13.05
CA LEU A 43 -3.77 -6.27 -13.79
C LEU A 43 -4.24 -7.40 -14.71
N CYS A 44 -4.93 -8.39 -14.15
CA CYS A 44 -5.39 -9.56 -14.90
C CYS A 44 -6.37 -9.19 -16.02
N LEU A 45 -7.22 -8.19 -15.81
CA LEU A 45 -8.20 -7.76 -16.82
C LEU A 45 -7.51 -7.04 -17.98
N HIS A 46 -6.57 -6.13 -17.69
CA HIS A 46 -5.84 -5.43 -18.74
C HIS A 46 -4.95 -6.38 -19.55
N VAL A 47 -4.26 -7.29 -18.87
CA VAL A 47 -3.43 -8.31 -19.52
C VAL A 47 -4.30 -9.29 -20.32
N GLY A 48 -5.42 -9.74 -19.76
CA GLY A 48 -6.38 -10.58 -20.50
C GLY A 48 -6.90 -9.87 -21.75
N ARG A 49 -7.20 -8.57 -21.65
CA ARG A 49 -7.77 -7.79 -22.76
C ARG A 49 -6.84 -7.68 -23.96
N VAL A 50 -5.53 -7.57 -23.76
CA VAL A 50 -4.57 -7.40 -24.87
C VAL A 50 -4.33 -8.70 -25.65
N PHE A 51 -4.75 -9.85 -25.11
CA PHE A 51 -4.65 -11.15 -25.77
C PHE A 51 -6.00 -11.73 -26.21
N ALA A 52 -7.10 -11.06 -25.87
CA ALA A 52 -8.47 -11.45 -26.17
C ALA A 52 -8.99 -10.84 -27.47
N GLU A 53 -9.80 -11.60 -28.21
CA GLU A 53 -10.47 -11.10 -29.42
C GLU A 53 -11.72 -10.28 -29.07
N ASP A 54 -12.40 -10.65 -27.98
CA ASP A 54 -13.65 -10.04 -27.53
C ASP A 54 -13.72 -9.88 -26.00
N VAL A 55 -14.83 -9.34 -25.51
CA VAL A 55 -15.05 -9.08 -24.07
C VAL A 55 -15.18 -10.38 -23.28
N THR A 56 -15.86 -11.39 -23.82
CA THR A 56 -16.07 -12.68 -23.14
C THR A 56 -14.74 -13.41 -22.93
N SER A 57 -13.92 -13.50 -23.97
CA SER A 57 -12.56 -14.05 -23.92
C SER A 57 -11.62 -13.23 -23.04
N THR A 58 -11.85 -11.91 -22.92
CA THR A 58 -11.12 -11.05 -21.96
C THR A 58 -11.33 -11.53 -20.53
N HIS A 59 -12.58 -11.75 -20.13
CA HIS A 59 -12.89 -12.24 -18.78
C HIS A 59 -12.36 -13.65 -18.55
N SER A 60 -12.50 -14.55 -19.53
CA SER A 60 -11.97 -15.92 -19.41
C SER A 60 -10.45 -15.93 -19.25
N LEU A 61 -9.72 -15.14 -20.03
CA LEU A 61 -8.26 -15.03 -19.92
C LEU A 61 -7.84 -14.37 -18.61
N ALA A 62 -8.55 -13.33 -18.17
CA ALA A 62 -8.28 -12.66 -16.90
C ALA A 62 -8.50 -13.61 -15.70
N SER A 63 -9.58 -14.39 -15.72
CA SER A 63 -9.86 -15.39 -14.68
C SER A 63 -8.83 -16.51 -14.69
N PHE A 64 -8.43 -16.99 -15.87
CA PHE A 64 -7.38 -18.00 -16.01
C PHE A 64 -6.04 -17.49 -15.46
N LEU A 65 -5.63 -16.27 -15.83
CA LEU A 65 -4.43 -15.63 -15.28
C LEU A 65 -4.51 -15.48 -13.77
N ARG A 66 -5.66 -15.02 -13.23
CA ARG A 66 -5.82 -14.83 -11.78
C ARG A 66 -5.71 -16.14 -11.00
N ALA A 67 -6.30 -17.21 -11.54
CA ALA A 67 -6.21 -18.55 -10.96
C ALA A 67 -4.77 -19.04 -10.95
N GLU A 68 -4.06 -18.90 -12.07
CA GLU A 68 -2.65 -19.29 -12.15
C GLU A 68 -1.75 -18.50 -11.19
N LEU A 69 -1.91 -17.17 -11.14
CA LEU A 69 -1.17 -16.33 -10.20
C LEU A 69 -1.38 -16.79 -8.75
N TRP A 70 -2.60 -17.20 -8.40
CA TRP A 70 -2.91 -17.73 -7.07
C TRP A 70 -2.27 -19.09 -6.82
N GLU A 71 -2.39 -20.02 -7.78
CA GLU A 71 -1.84 -21.38 -7.68
C GLU A 71 -0.32 -21.35 -7.51
N GLU A 72 0.38 -20.61 -8.37
CA GLU A 72 1.84 -20.52 -8.35
C GLU A 72 2.34 -19.76 -7.11
N ALA A 73 1.66 -18.67 -6.71
CA ALA A 73 1.99 -17.98 -5.47
C ALA A 73 1.74 -18.85 -4.23
N SER A 74 0.68 -19.66 -4.22
CA SER A 74 0.40 -20.62 -3.14
C SER A 74 1.46 -21.71 -3.06
N ALA A 75 1.91 -22.22 -4.22
CA ALA A 75 2.99 -23.18 -4.30
C ALA A 75 4.31 -22.59 -3.79
N ALA A 76 4.65 -21.36 -4.21
CA ALA A 76 5.83 -20.64 -3.72
C ALA A 76 5.76 -20.41 -2.20
N HIS A 77 4.61 -19.99 -1.68
CA HIS A 77 4.41 -19.81 -0.24
C HIS A 77 4.62 -21.11 0.54
N GLY A 78 4.03 -22.21 0.07
CA GLY A 78 4.18 -23.53 0.69
C GLY A 78 5.62 -24.05 0.63
N HIS A 79 6.34 -23.79 -0.45
CA HIS A 79 7.74 -24.19 -0.61
C HIS A 79 8.69 -23.39 0.28
N LEU A 80 8.54 -22.06 0.28
CA LEU A 80 9.43 -21.15 0.99
C LEU A 80 9.22 -21.17 2.51
N GLY A 81 8.03 -21.55 2.98
CA GLY A 81 7.72 -21.60 4.42
C GLY A 81 8.01 -20.29 5.15
N ASP A 82 8.40 -20.41 6.42
CA ASP A 82 8.78 -19.28 7.25
C ASP A 82 10.16 -18.73 6.83
N ALA A 83 10.27 -17.40 6.72
CA ALA A 83 11.52 -16.78 6.28
C ALA A 83 12.61 -16.87 7.37
N PRO A 84 13.83 -17.35 7.06
CA PRO A 84 14.97 -17.24 7.96
C PRO A 84 15.36 -15.76 8.16
N PRO A 85 16.14 -15.39 9.21
CA PRO A 85 16.49 -13.99 9.48
C PRO A 85 17.23 -13.28 8.34
N MET A 86 17.92 -14.03 7.50
CA MET A 86 18.62 -13.54 6.32
C MET A 86 18.15 -14.36 5.13
N ILE A 87 17.72 -13.69 4.07
CA ILE A 87 17.29 -14.30 2.81
C ILE A 87 18.03 -13.64 1.64
N SER A 88 18.08 -14.31 0.50
CA SER A 88 18.60 -13.70 -0.71
C SER A 88 17.64 -12.62 -1.23
N GLU A 89 18.16 -11.68 -2.03
CA GLU A 89 17.31 -10.72 -2.75
C GLU A 89 16.27 -11.42 -3.65
N ALA A 90 16.64 -12.55 -4.25
CA ALA A 90 15.74 -13.34 -5.09
C ALA A 90 14.56 -13.91 -4.27
N GLU A 91 14.85 -14.49 -3.11
CA GLU A 91 13.80 -14.98 -2.21
C GLU A 91 12.94 -13.84 -1.68
N ALA A 92 13.55 -12.71 -1.29
CA ALA A 92 12.81 -11.52 -0.86
C ALA A 92 11.85 -11.02 -1.95
N PHE A 93 12.30 -11.04 -3.21
CA PHE A 93 11.49 -10.68 -4.37
C PHE A 93 10.33 -11.65 -4.59
N VAL A 94 10.56 -12.97 -4.52
CA VAL A 94 9.50 -13.97 -4.65
C VAL A 94 8.48 -13.82 -3.51
N ARG A 95 8.94 -13.74 -2.25
CA ARG A 95 8.05 -13.56 -1.09
C ARG A 95 7.21 -12.30 -1.18
N HIS A 96 7.80 -11.19 -1.61
CA HIS A 96 7.06 -9.96 -1.85
C HIS A 96 5.98 -10.22 -2.90
N ASN A 97 6.29 -10.68 -4.10
CA ASN A 97 5.25 -10.84 -5.12
C ASN A 97 4.21 -11.92 -4.76
N THR A 98 4.57 -12.95 -3.97
CA THR A 98 3.63 -13.95 -3.46
C THR A 98 2.51 -13.30 -2.63
N HIS A 99 2.84 -12.30 -1.80
CA HIS A 99 1.82 -11.62 -0.97
C HIS A 99 0.73 -10.93 -1.80
N ASP A 100 1.12 -10.33 -2.92
CA ASP A 100 0.22 -9.59 -3.80
C ASP A 100 -0.76 -10.52 -4.52
N CYS A 101 -0.35 -11.76 -4.80
CA CYS A 101 -1.17 -12.74 -5.50
C CYS A 101 -2.11 -13.54 -4.58
N LEU A 102 -1.74 -13.71 -3.30
CA LEU A 102 -2.57 -14.42 -2.32
C LEU A 102 -3.69 -13.56 -1.76
N ALA A 103 -3.48 -12.25 -1.62
CA ALA A 103 -4.49 -11.32 -1.16
C ALA A 103 -5.45 -10.94 -2.32
N PRO A 104 -6.78 -11.05 -2.12
CA PRO A 104 -7.74 -10.59 -3.13
C PRO A 104 -7.54 -9.11 -3.45
N HIS A 105 -7.47 -8.76 -4.74
CA HIS A 105 -7.40 -7.37 -5.22
C HIS A 105 -6.09 -6.64 -4.89
N HIS A 106 -5.03 -7.36 -4.55
CA HIS A 106 -3.70 -6.81 -4.30
C HIS A 106 -2.76 -6.96 -5.51
N GLU A 107 -3.24 -7.49 -6.63
CA GLU A 107 -2.43 -7.79 -7.81
C GLU A 107 -2.16 -6.51 -8.63
N LYS A 108 -1.24 -5.68 -8.14
CA LYS A 108 -0.95 -4.34 -8.70
C LYS A 108 0.36 -4.28 -9.48
N ASP A 109 1.28 -5.18 -9.17
CA ASP A 109 2.61 -5.18 -9.73
C ASP A 109 2.69 -6.13 -10.93
N ASP A 110 3.16 -5.63 -12.08
CA ASP A 110 3.38 -6.45 -13.27
C ASP A 110 4.47 -7.51 -13.09
N ARG A 111 5.36 -7.34 -12.10
CA ARG A 111 6.44 -8.28 -11.80
C ARG A 111 5.93 -9.64 -11.34
N VAL A 112 4.70 -9.72 -10.82
CA VAL A 112 4.06 -11.01 -10.50
C VAL A 112 3.91 -11.90 -11.73
N LEU A 113 3.79 -11.31 -12.93
CA LEU A 113 3.66 -12.07 -14.18
C LEU A 113 4.95 -12.83 -14.51
N GLN A 114 6.12 -12.28 -14.17
CA GLN A 114 7.40 -12.96 -14.38
C GLN A 114 7.52 -14.24 -13.57
N LEU A 115 6.95 -14.24 -12.36
CA LEU A 115 7.12 -15.31 -11.38
C LEU A 115 5.99 -16.33 -11.40
N PHE A 116 4.75 -15.91 -11.66
CA PHE A 116 3.57 -16.70 -11.35
C PHE A 116 2.61 -16.88 -12.55
N ALA A 117 3.02 -16.47 -13.76
CA ALA A 117 2.22 -16.65 -14.97
C ALA A 117 2.88 -17.49 -16.10
N PRO A 118 3.67 -18.55 -15.81
CA PRO A 118 4.37 -19.30 -16.85
C PRO A 118 3.45 -19.95 -17.90
N LYS A 119 2.32 -20.53 -17.51
CA LYS A 119 1.33 -21.17 -18.39
C LYS A 119 0.58 -20.12 -19.20
N PHE A 120 0.14 -19.03 -18.57
CA PHE A 120 -0.50 -17.91 -19.27
C PHE A 120 0.44 -17.27 -20.27
N MET A 121 1.72 -17.11 -19.95
CA MET A 121 2.66 -16.45 -20.84
C MET A 121 3.24 -17.38 -21.92
N ALA A 122 3.12 -18.70 -21.81
CA ALA A 122 3.61 -19.64 -22.82
C ALA A 122 3.17 -19.25 -24.26
N GLY A 123 4.14 -19.08 -25.16
CA GLY A 123 3.91 -18.63 -26.54
C GLY A 123 3.47 -17.17 -26.71
N ARG A 124 3.54 -16.35 -25.65
CA ARG A 124 3.15 -14.93 -25.64
C ARG A 124 4.32 -14.03 -25.24
N ALA A 125 4.28 -12.79 -25.72
CA ALA A 125 5.09 -11.69 -25.23
C ALA A 125 4.19 -10.51 -24.85
N LEU A 126 4.51 -9.86 -23.73
CA LEU A 126 3.81 -8.68 -23.23
C LEU A 126 4.79 -7.52 -23.14
N ALA A 127 4.53 -6.47 -23.91
CA ALA A 127 5.21 -5.20 -23.77
C ALA A 127 4.45 -4.32 -22.76
N ILE A 128 5.19 -3.73 -21.83
CA ILE A 128 4.67 -2.84 -20.79
C ILE A 128 5.32 -1.48 -21.01
N LEU A 129 4.57 -0.57 -21.61
CA LEU A 129 5.03 0.79 -21.88
C LEU A 129 4.80 1.67 -20.64
N ARG A 130 5.87 2.09 -19.98
CA ARG A 130 5.81 3.01 -18.84
C ARG A 130 6.00 4.44 -19.30
N VAL A 131 5.07 5.30 -18.89
CA VAL A 131 5.12 6.75 -19.10
C VAL A 131 5.51 7.40 -17.79
N SER A 132 6.72 7.95 -17.73
CA SER A 132 7.20 8.67 -16.55
C SER A 132 6.45 9.98 -16.34
N SER A 133 6.53 10.55 -15.13
CA SER A 133 5.95 11.87 -14.83
C SER A 133 6.51 13.00 -15.71
N LYS A 134 7.68 12.79 -16.33
CA LYS A 134 8.33 13.72 -17.27
C LYS A 134 8.04 13.38 -18.74
N GLY A 135 7.14 12.42 -19.00
CA GLY A 135 6.77 11.99 -20.35
C GLY A 135 7.80 11.09 -21.03
N HIS A 136 8.78 10.54 -20.30
CA HIS A 136 9.70 9.57 -20.88
C HIS A 136 8.99 8.23 -21.06
N LEU A 137 9.27 7.58 -22.20
CA LEU A 137 8.75 6.27 -22.55
C LEU A 137 9.84 5.22 -22.35
N GLU A 138 9.52 4.20 -21.56
CA GLU A 138 10.36 3.02 -21.32
C GLU A 138 9.51 1.77 -21.50
N VAL A 139 10.13 0.69 -21.98
CA VAL A 139 9.43 -0.58 -22.21
C VAL A 139 10.07 -1.68 -21.36
N ASP A 140 9.23 -2.37 -20.60
CA ASP A 140 9.57 -3.69 -20.07
C ASP A 140 8.96 -4.74 -20.98
N LEU A 141 9.74 -5.74 -21.34
CA LEU A 141 9.30 -6.84 -22.17
C LEU A 141 9.31 -8.13 -21.36
N LEU A 142 8.14 -8.77 -21.25
CA LEU A 142 7.99 -10.08 -20.64
C LEU A 142 7.77 -11.11 -21.73
N ARG A 143 8.63 -12.14 -21.81
CA ARG A 143 8.54 -13.22 -22.78
C ARG A 143 8.25 -14.53 -22.09
N GLY A 144 7.15 -15.18 -22.44
CA GLY A 144 6.91 -16.54 -22.01
C GLY A 144 7.79 -17.54 -22.75
N SER A 145 7.77 -18.77 -22.27
CA SER A 145 8.52 -19.88 -22.85
C SER A 145 8.02 -20.24 -24.26
N GLY A 146 8.93 -20.82 -25.06
CA GLY A 146 8.64 -21.28 -26.41
C GLY A 146 8.65 -20.17 -27.47
N ALA A 147 8.23 -20.52 -28.69
CA ALA A 147 8.13 -19.55 -29.78
C ALA A 147 6.98 -18.58 -29.54
N VAL A 148 7.28 -17.28 -29.50
CA VAL A 148 6.27 -16.23 -29.35
C VAL A 148 5.41 -16.17 -30.61
N THR A 149 4.12 -16.43 -30.46
CA THR A 149 3.12 -16.36 -31.54
C THR A 149 2.13 -15.21 -31.34
N ARG A 150 2.06 -14.64 -30.12
CA ARG A 150 1.15 -13.56 -29.77
C ARG A 150 1.87 -12.46 -29.01
N TRP A 151 1.57 -11.22 -29.37
CA TRP A 151 2.09 -10.03 -28.72
C TRP A 151 0.95 -9.18 -28.17
N GLY A 152 1.11 -8.71 -26.94
CA GLY A 152 0.20 -7.79 -26.26
C GLY A 152 0.94 -6.54 -25.77
N LEU A 153 0.21 -5.42 -25.62
CA LEU A 153 0.75 -4.15 -25.15
C LEU A 153 -0.14 -3.53 -24.08
N VAL A 154 0.43 -3.28 -22.90
CA VAL A 154 -0.19 -2.47 -21.86
C VAL A 154 0.60 -1.18 -21.65
N VAL A 155 -0.08 -0.15 -21.17
CA VAL A 155 0.54 1.15 -20.83
C VAL A 155 0.36 1.41 -19.34
N ILE A 156 1.43 1.81 -18.65
CA ILE A 156 1.38 2.30 -17.28
C ILE A 156 1.65 3.80 -17.30
N HIS A 157 0.65 4.61 -16.94
CA HIS A 157 0.77 6.06 -16.82
C HIS A 157 0.20 6.52 -15.48
N ARG A 158 0.99 7.31 -14.73
CA ARG A 158 0.63 7.81 -13.38
C ARG A 158 0.18 6.72 -12.41
N GLY A 159 0.77 5.53 -12.52
CA GLY A 159 0.42 4.40 -11.67
C GLY A 159 -0.89 3.71 -12.06
N HIS A 160 -1.45 3.98 -13.23
CA HIS A 160 -2.62 3.25 -13.77
C HIS A 160 -2.19 2.43 -14.99
N MET A 161 -2.57 1.15 -14.99
CA MET A 161 -2.38 0.26 -16.13
C MET A 161 -3.59 0.36 -17.07
N GLN A 162 -3.36 0.42 -18.37
CA GLN A 162 -4.38 0.41 -19.39
C GLN A 162 -4.01 -0.61 -20.48
N ALA A 163 -5.01 -1.32 -20.97
CA ALA A 163 -4.85 -2.22 -22.10
C ALA A 163 -4.83 -1.41 -23.40
N LEU A 164 -3.84 -1.64 -24.25
CA LEU A 164 -3.76 -1.05 -25.58
C LEU A 164 -3.87 -2.17 -26.63
N PRO A 165 -5.10 -2.61 -26.98
CA PRO A 165 -5.31 -3.73 -27.89
C PRO A 165 -4.86 -3.34 -29.30
N LEU A 166 -3.73 -3.88 -29.73
CA LEU A 166 -3.16 -3.71 -31.07
C LEU A 166 -2.92 -5.09 -31.70
N PRO A 167 -2.93 -5.20 -33.04
CA PRO A 167 -2.50 -6.42 -33.72
C PRO A 167 -1.07 -6.79 -33.32
N SER A 168 -0.80 -8.09 -33.16
CA SER A 168 0.52 -8.55 -32.67
C SER A 168 1.69 -8.09 -33.55
N SER A 169 1.50 -7.98 -34.86
CA SER A 169 2.51 -7.43 -35.78
C SER A 169 2.87 -5.97 -35.44
N ARG A 170 1.88 -5.15 -35.07
CA ARG A 170 2.10 -3.74 -34.71
C ARG A 170 2.77 -3.61 -33.34
N VAL A 171 2.42 -4.46 -32.39
CA VAL A 171 3.13 -4.50 -31.10
C VAL A 171 4.59 -4.88 -31.31
N GLN A 172 4.86 -5.88 -32.15
CA GLN A 172 6.22 -6.29 -32.48
C GLN A 172 7.02 -5.16 -33.14
N GLU A 173 6.46 -4.50 -34.16
CA GLU A 173 7.08 -3.33 -34.80
C GLU A 173 7.41 -2.22 -33.79
N LEU A 174 6.51 -1.93 -32.86
CA LEU A 174 6.73 -0.95 -31.79
C LEU A 174 7.88 -1.37 -30.86
N VAL A 175 7.90 -2.63 -30.42
CA VAL A 175 8.97 -3.15 -29.56
C VAL A 175 10.32 -3.10 -30.27
N GLU A 176 10.38 -3.47 -31.55
CA GLU A 176 11.59 -3.38 -32.37
C GLU A 176 12.06 -1.93 -32.50
N HIS A 177 11.12 -0.99 -32.71
CA HIS A 177 11.42 0.43 -32.74
C HIS A 177 11.98 0.93 -31.40
N PHE A 178 11.31 0.65 -30.27
CA PHE A 178 11.81 1.02 -28.94
C PHE A 178 13.17 0.36 -28.62
N SER A 179 13.40 -0.87 -29.08
CA SER A 179 14.69 -1.55 -28.95
C SER A 179 15.78 -0.80 -29.72
N SER A 180 15.51 -0.38 -30.95
CA SER A 180 16.46 0.39 -31.76
C SER A 180 16.83 1.76 -31.15
N LEU A 181 15.93 2.31 -30.32
CA LEU A 181 16.14 3.55 -29.58
C LEU A 181 16.78 3.34 -28.20
N GLY A 182 17.08 2.10 -27.80
CA GLY A 182 17.59 1.77 -26.47
C GLY A 182 16.61 2.06 -25.34
N ARG A 183 15.29 1.93 -25.61
CA ARG A 183 14.21 2.23 -24.65
C ARG A 183 13.58 1.00 -24.02
N VAL A 184 13.97 -0.20 -24.45
CA VAL A 184 13.66 -1.44 -23.73
C VAL A 184 14.63 -1.53 -22.55
N VAL A 185 14.12 -1.24 -21.36
CA VAL A 185 14.93 -1.19 -20.13
C VAL A 185 15.04 -2.55 -19.45
N ARG A 186 14.08 -3.45 -19.69
CA ARG A 186 14.10 -4.83 -19.21
C ARG A 186 13.56 -5.75 -20.31
N ASP A 187 14.28 -6.83 -20.59
CA ASP A 187 13.80 -7.96 -21.39
C ASP A 187 13.92 -9.21 -20.50
N LEU A 188 12.78 -9.68 -20.02
CA LEU A 188 12.67 -10.68 -18.96
C LEU A 188 11.96 -11.92 -19.48
N GLU A 189 12.54 -13.08 -19.21
CA GLU A 189 11.88 -14.35 -19.39
C GLU A 189 10.95 -14.64 -18.21
N VAL A 190 9.75 -15.14 -18.52
CA VAL A 190 8.79 -15.66 -17.54
C VAL A 190 9.15 -17.11 -17.26
N CYS A 191 10.08 -17.31 -16.33
CA CYS A 191 10.64 -18.63 -16.00
C CYS A 191 9.94 -19.32 -14.82
N GLY A 192 9.06 -18.62 -14.10
CA GLY A 192 8.42 -19.14 -12.89
C GLY A 192 9.28 -18.92 -11.63
N TRP A 193 8.64 -18.92 -10.46
CA TRP A 193 9.30 -18.60 -9.19
C TRP A 193 10.43 -19.57 -8.82
N ALA A 194 10.28 -20.87 -9.11
CA ALA A 194 11.29 -21.87 -8.76
C ALA A 194 12.58 -21.65 -9.55
N ALA A 195 12.48 -21.52 -10.88
CA ALA A 195 13.63 -21.22 -11.73
C ALA A 195 14.25 -19.85 -11.41
N TYR A 196 13.43 -18.86 -11.04
CA TYR A 196 13.92 -17.56 -10.59
C TYR A 196 14.78 -17.66 -9.33
N LEU A 197 14.38 -18.48 -8.35
CA LEU A 197 15.19 -18.74 -7.15
C LEU A 197 16.51 -19.43 -7.51
N GLU A 198 16.46 -20.49 -8.32
CA GLU A 198 17.66 -21.22 -8.77
C GLU A 198 18.68 -20.31 -9.48
N GLN A 199 18.21 -19.37 -10.30
CA GLN A 199 19.05 -18.37 -10.96
C GLN A 199 19.66 -17.35 -9.98
N GLY A 200 18.95 -17.05 -8.89
CA GLY A 200 19.35 -16.07 -7.88
C GLY A 200 20.28 -16.60 -6.78
N GLU A 201 20.33 -17.92 -6.58
CA GLU A 201 21.12 -18.56 -5.50
C GLU A 201 22.64 -18.49 -5.69
N GLY A 202 23.12 -18.11 -6.89
CA GLY A 202 24.55 -18.16 -7.23
C GLY A 202 25.46 -17.21 -6.43
N TYR A 203 25.08 -15.95 -6.23
CA TYR A 203 25.97 -14.90 -5.66
C TYR A 203 25.19 -13.68 -5.09
N GLY A 204 23.96 -13.86 -4.63
CA GLY A 204 23.10 -12.75 -4.20
C GLY A 204 23.57 -12.10 -2.89
N THR A 205 23.43 -10.78 -2.77
CA THR A 205 23.55 -10.08 -1.49
C THR A 205 22.52 -10.67 -0.52
N MET A 206 22.98 -11.16 0.63
CA MET A 206 22.08 -11.55 1.70
C MET A 206 21.49 -10.28 2.33
N MET A 207 20.17 -10.20 2.36
CA MET A 207 19.48 -9.13 3.06
C MET A 207 18.81 -9.69 4.31
N LEU A 208 18.61 -8.84 5.31
CA LEU A 208 17.69 -9.16 6.38
C LEU A 208 16.37 -9.53 5.73
N SER A 209 15.85 -10.71 6.03
CA SER A 209 14.46 -10.94 5.69
C SER A 209 13.69 -9.82 6.37
N LYS A 210 12.80 -9.17 5.62
CA LYS A 210 11.66 -8.55 6.27
C LYS A 210 10.98 -9.73 6.94
N GLN A 211 11.41 -10.07 8.17
CA GLN A 211 10.77 -11.12 8.94
C GLN A 211 9.31 -10.73 8.89
N HIS A 212 8.51 -11.57 8.25
CA HIS A 212 7.08 -11.45 8.33
C HIS A 212 6.82 -11.26 9.82
N PRO A 213 6.13 -10.20 10.25
CA PRO A 213 5.87 -10.07 11.66
C PRO A 213 5.20 -11.34 12.09
N ALA A 214 4.49 -12.09 11.23
CA ALA A 214 3.90 -13.39 11.52
C ALA A 214 4.75 -14.64 11.68
N VAL A 215 6.08 -14.55 11.65
CA VAL A 215 6.91 -15.57 12.31
C VAL A 215 7.24 -15.14 13.73
N GLN A 216 7.38 -13.83 13.98
CA GLN A 216 7.17 -13.30 15.32
C GLN A 216 5.72 -13.54 15.77
N VAL A 217 4.67 -13.34 14.95
CA VAL A 217 3.23 -13.47 15.21
C VAL A 217 2.80 -14.93 15.12
N ARG A 218 3.57 -15.93 14.67
CA ARG A 218 3.16 -17.35 14.89
C ARG A 218 3.68 -17.90 16.19
N GLN A 219 4.82 -17.36 16.67
CA GLN A 219 5.15 -17.40 18.10
C GLN A 219 4.37 -16.35 18.92
N SER A 220 3.70 -15.40 18.25
CA SER A 220 2.96 -14.30 18.86
C SER A 220 1.63 -14.06 18.15
N LEU A 221 0.79 -15.09 17.95
CA LEU A 221 -0.54 -14.99 17.26
C LEU A 221 -1.57 -14.27 18.17
N GLU A 222 -1.00 -13.42 19.01
CA GLU A 222 -1.45 -12.46 20.00
C GLU A 222 -1.14 -11.02 19.52
N ILE A 223 -0.93 -10.79 18.22
CA ILE A 223 -0.86 -9.43 17.65
C ILE A 223 -2.27 -9.01 17.21
N LEU A 224 -3.09 -8.91 18.25
CA LEU A 224 -4.00 -7.80 18.47
C LEU A 224 -3.30 -6.87 19.47
N PRO A 225 -3.55 -5.56 19.37
CA PRO A 225 -2.54 -4.47 19.29
C PRO A 225 -1.05 -4.88 19.47
N MET A 226 -0.13 -3.97 19.76
CA MET A 226 0.99 -4.38 20.62
C MET A 226 0.37 -4.76 21.97
N SER A 227 -0.10 -6.00 22.14
CA SER A 227 -0.79 -6.38 23.36
C SER A 227 0.14 -6.11 24.53
N GLN A 228 -0.41 -5.43 25.54
CA GLN A 228 0.14 -5.29 26.88
C GLN A 228 0.87 -6.57 27.35
N ASN A 229 0.35 -7.75 26.97
CA ASN A 229 0.90 -9.07 27.23
C ASN A 229 2.32 -9.23 26.67
N SER A 230 2.58 -8.87 25.41
CA SER A 230 3.92 -8.98 24.82
C SER A 230 4.98 -8.14 25.53
N LEU A 231 4.61 -6.94 25.99
CA LEU A 231 5.50 -6.09 26.78
C LEU A 231 5.67 -6.64 28.20
N ARG A 232 4.58 -7.10 28.84
CA ARG A 232 4.63 -7.73 30.17
C ARG A 232 5.49 -9.00 30.18
N ASP A 233 5.39 -9.83 29.15
CA ASP A 233 6.17 -11.06 28.99
C ASP A 233 7.66 -10.78 28.84
N ARG A 234 8.01 -9.59 28.33
CA ARG A 234 9.39 -9.07 28.26
C ARG A 234 9.81 -8.34 29.53
N GLY A 235 9.00 -8.36 30.58
CA GLY A 235 9.28 -7.77 31.88
C GLY A 235 8.97 -6.28 31.99
N PHE A 236 8.28 -5.68 31.02
CA PHE A 236 7.86 -4.28 31.11
C PHE A 236 6.60 -4.15 31.98
N VAL A 237 6.62 -3.17 32.88
CA VAL A 237 5.42 -2.79 33.65
C VAL A 237 4.49 -2.00 32.74
N CYS A 238 3.32 -2.56 32.44
CA CYS A 238 2.34 -1.94 31.54
C CYS A 238 1.02 -1.70 32.27
N ALA A 239 0.51 -0.46 32.24
CA ALA A 239 -0.84 -0.16 32.68
C ALA A 239 -1.89 -0.88 31.81
N GLU A 240 -3.12 -0.96 32.30
CA GLU A 240 -4.24 -1.49 31.52
C GLU A 240 -4.58 -0.56 30.33
N PRO A 241 -4.88 -1.10 29.14
CA PRO A 241 -5.36 -0.31 28.01
C PRO A 241 -6.66 0.43 28.33
N VAL A 242 -6.75 1.69 27.91
CA VAL A 242 -7.98 2.48 28.00
C VAL A 242 -8.79 2.26 26.72
N GLU A 243 -9.58 1.19 26.72
CA GLU A 243 -10.45 0.78 25.61
C GLU A 243 -11.92 0.76 26.03
N LEU A 244 -12.80 1.30 25.18
CA LEU A 244 -14.25 1.41 25.46
C LEU A 244 -14.94 0.05 25.56
N TYR A 245 -14.40 -1.00 24.93
CA TYR A 245 -14.98 -2.33 24.93
C TYR A 245 -13.99 -3.34 25.51
N SER A 246 -14.48 -4.31 26.27
CA SER A 246 -13.66 -5.45 26.71
C SER A 246 -13.23 -6.34 25.54
N ASP A 247 -14.03 -6.39 24.48
CA ASP A 247 -13.65 -6.95 23.19
C ASP A 247 -13.80 -5.85 22.11
N PRO A 248 -12.71 -5.15 21.77
CA PRO A 248 -12.72 -4.11 20.75
C PRO A 248 -13.05 -4.62 19.34
N LEU A 249 -12.77 -5.89 19.03
CA LEU A 249 -13.00 -6.43 17.69
C LEU A 249 -14.49 -6.64 17.41
N THR A 250 -15.22 -7.16 18.40
CA THR A 250 -16.67 -7.40 18.29
C THR A 250 -17.51 -6.27 18.90
N MET A 251 -16.85 -5.25 19.48
CA MET A 251 -17.46 -4.12 20.18
C MET A 251 -18.39 -4.59 21.32
N GLN A 252 -17.94 -5.58 22.08
CA GLN A 252 -18.71 -6.18 23.19
C GLN A 252 -18.16 -5.80 24.56
N GLY A 253 -19.08 -5.70 25.53
CA GLY A 253 -18.77 -5.39 26.92
C GLY A 253 -18.24 -3.97 27.10
N THR A 254 -19.12 -2.98 26.93
CA THR A 254 -18.80 -1.57 27.14
C THR A 254 -18.24 -1.33 28.54
N ARG A 255 -17.21 -0.49 28.62
CA ARG A 255 -16.48 -0.10 29.83
C ARG A 255 -16.64 1.40 30.05
N PRO A 256 -17.68 1.85 30.78
CA PRO A 256 -17.96 3.28 30.97
C PRO A 256 -16.79 4.03 31.60
N GLU A 257 -16.01 3.36 32.46
CA GLU A 257 -14.81 3.93 33.06
C GLU A 257 -13.68 4.23 32.07
N HIS A 258 -13.80 3.79 30.82
CA HIS A 258 -12.87 4.04 29.70
C HIS A 258 -13.50 4.90 28.59
N ASP A 259 -14.73 5.40 28.78
CA ASP A 259 -15.39 6.24 27.80
C ASP A 259 -14.73 7.62 27.72
N LEU A 260 -13.99 7.87 26.64
CA LEU A 260 -13.30 9.14 26.40
C LEU A 260 -14.26 10.30 26.06
N THR A 261 -15.56 10.04 25.94
CA THR A 261 -16.57 11.09 25.86
C THR A 261 -17.01 11.60 27.24
N ASP A 262 -16.72 10.85 28.31
CA ASP A 262 -16.99 11.26 29.70
C ASP A 262 -15.91 12.24 30.20
N PRO A 263 -16.27 13.48 30.58
CA PRO A 263 -15.33 14.44 31.14
C PRO A 263 -14.55 13.95 32.37
N ALA A 264 -15.12 13.07 33.19
CA ALA A 264 -14.45 12.51 34.36
C ALA A 264 -13.30 11.57 33.97
N VAL A 265 -13.50 10.76 32.93
CA VAL A 265 -12.46 9.87 32.39
C VAL A 265 -11.35 10.70 31.76
N VAL A 266 -11.70 11.72 30.98
CA VAL A 266 -10.74 12.67 30.39
C VAL A 266 -9.91 13.36 31.47
N GLN A 267 -10.55 13.84 32.54
CA GLN A 267 -9.83 14.50 33.63
C GLN A 267 -8.85 13.55 34.32
N ARG A 268 -9.25 12.30 34.58
CA ARG A 268 -8.35 11.29 35.15
C ARG A 268 -7.11 11.06 34.30
N LEU A 269 -7.24 11.05 32.97
CA LEU A 269 -6.09 10.91 32.06
C LEU A 269 -5.17 12.12 32.08
N ARG A 270 -5.73 13.33 32.16
CA ARG A 270 -4.94 14.56 32.34
C ARG A 270 -4.14 14.53 33.64
N ASP A 271 -4.79 14.14 34.74
CA ASP A 271 -4.14 14.03 36.04
C ASP A 271 -3.00 13.00 36.00
N LEU A 272 -3.23 11.84 35.33
CA LEU A 272 -2.21 10.80 35.17
C LEU A 272 -1.01 11.25 34.31
N ALA A 273 -1.26 12.03 33.26
CA ALA A 273 -0.22 12.59 32.41
C ALA A 273 0.66 13.61 33.15
N GLN A 274 0.09 14.34 34.13
CA GLN A 274 0.78 15.34 34.94
C GLN A 274 1.39 14.80 36.24
N ALA A 275 1.03 13.57 36.64
CA ALA A 275 1.45 12.99 37.92
C ALA A 275 2.98 13.02 38.11
N ALA A 276 3.44 13.04 39.36
CA ALA A 276 4.85 12.88 39.63
C ALA A 276 5.32 11.46 39.22
N PRO A 277 6.58 11.27 38.80
CA PRO A 277 7.12 9.94 38.52
C PRO A 277 6.96 9.02 39.74
N ALA A 278 6.34 7.87 39.53
CA ALA A 278 6.15 6.82 40.52
C ALA A 278 6.08 5.45 39.83
N PRO A 279 6.28 4.33 40.55
CA PRO A 279 6.30 2.99 39.94
C PRO A 279 5.03 2.60 39.16
N ASP A 280 3.89 3.18 39.52
CA ASP A 280 2.58 2.96 38.91
C ASP A 280 2.19 4.02 37.87
N VAL A 281 3.05 5.02 37.64
CA VAL A 281 2.80 6.14 36.74
C VAL A 281 3.53 5.93 35.41
N PRO A 282 2.83 5.78 34.27
CA PRO A 282 3.46 5.43 33.00
C PRO A 282 4.37 6.53 32.44
N ASN A 283 5.62 6.20 32.12
CA ASN A 283 6.58 7.12 31.50
C ASN A 283 6.58 7.07 29.96
N VAL A 284 5.92 6.08 29.36
CA VAL A 284 5.73 5.94 27.91
C VAL A 284 4.24 5.71 27.63
N TRP A 285 3.67 6.48 26.71
CA TRP A 285 2.26 6.36 26.33
C TRP A 285 2.14 5.97 24.87
N GLN A 286 1.18 5.10 24.56
CA GLN A 286 0.82 4.75 23.20
C GLN A 286 -0.63 5.15 22.94
N PHE A 287 -0.84 5.89 21.86
CA PHE A 287 -2.15 6.33 21.42
C PHE A 287 -2.53 5.61 20.13
N GLY A 288 -3.77 5.14 20.07
CA GLY A 288 -4.44 4.70 18.86
C GLY A 288 -5.74 5.48 18.71
N SER A 289 -5.92 6.17 17.59
CA SER A 289 -7.17 6.87 17.28
C SER A 289 -7.94 6.10 16.21
N PRO A 290 -9.29 6.10 16.22
CA PRO A 290 -10.09 5.48 15.18
C PRO A 290 -9.66 5.95 13.79
N CYS A 291 -8.96 5.09 13.06
CA CYS A 291 -8.38 5.46 11.77
C CYS A 291 -9.43 5.52 10.66
N THR A 292 -10.61 4.93 10.89
CA THR A 292 -11.71 4.80 9.92
C THR A 292 -12.20 6.14 9.39
N THR A 293 -12.25 7.20 10.21
CA THR A 293 -12.64 8.56 9.79
C THR A 293 -11.52 9.35 9.08
N PHE A 294 -10.26 8.91 9.19
CA PHE A 294 -9.10 9.55 8.56
C PHE A 294 -8.53 8.73 7.39
N CYS A 295 -9.09 7.55 7.11
CA CYS A 295 -8.58 6.66 6.07
C CYS A 295 -9.08 7.06 4.68
N ASP A 296 -8.35 6.64 3.64
CA ASP A 296 -8.71 6.97 2.24
C ASP A 296 -10.06 6.38 1.81
N PHE A 297 -10.60 5.39 2.53
CA PHE A 297 -11.93 4.85 2.25
C PHE A 297 -13.05 5.87 2.46
N GLN A 298 -12.79 6.96 3.20
CA GLN A 298 -13.78 8.04 3.33
C GLN A 298 -14.08 8.75 2.01
N LEU A 299 -13.18 8.68 1.02
CA LEU A 299 -13.49 9.12 -0.35
C LEU A 299 -14.68 8.34 -0.95
N LEU A 300 -14.86 7.08 -0.56
CA LEU A 300 -15.96 6.22 -0.98
C LEU A 300 -17.18 6.32 -0.05
N ASN A 301 -16.95 6.63 1.23
CA ASN A 301 -18.01 6.72 2.24
C ASN A 301 -18.58 8.14 2.40
N HIS A 302 -18.33 9.02 1.41
CA HIS A 302 -18.78 10.41 1.41
C HIS A 302 -18.32 11.18 2.67
N GLY A 303 -17.05 11.02 3.05
CA GLY A 303 -16.42 11.85 4.07
C GLY A 303 -16.30 13.30 3.61
N THR A 304 -16.35 14.24 4.55
CA THR A 304 -16.45 15.68 4.24
C THR A 304 -15.15 16.44 4.48
N ARG A 305 -14.10 15.75 4.94
CA ARG A 305 -12.77 16.34 5.13
C ARG A 305 -12.13 16.71 3.80
N SER A 306 -11.47 17.87 3.79
CA SER A 306 -10.61 18.33 2.68
C SER A 306 -9.30 18.88 3.22
N PHE A 307 -8.28 19.06 2.39
CA PHE A 307 -7.00 19.60 2.90
C PHE A 307 -7.13 21.06 3.40
N SER A 308 -8.13 21.79 2.91
CA SER A 308 -8.51 23.12 3.42
C SER A 308 -9.39 23.06 4.67
N SER A 309 -10.22 22.02 4.84
CA SER A 309 -10.98 21.74 6.05
C SER A 309 -10.73 20.31 6.56
N PRO A 310 -9.57 20.04 7.20
CA PRO A 310 -9.18 18.69 7.58
C PRO A 310 -10.07 18.11 8.69
N SER A 311 -10.81 18.96 9.41
CA SER A 311 -11.80 18.56 10.43
C SER A 311 -13.15 18.12 9.84
N GLY A 312 -13.38 18.29 8.54
CA GLY A 312 -14.68 18.07 7.93
C GLY A 312 -15.55 19.33 7.92
N ASP A 313 -16.80 19.18 7.51
CA ASP A 313 -17.81 20.24 7.49
C ASP A 313 -18.72 20.25 8.74
N GLY A 314 -18.49 19.32 9.68
CA GLY A 314 -19.25 19.19 10.93
C GLY A 314 -20.59 18.48 10.79
N THR A 315 -20.88 17.86 9.65
CA THR A 315 -22.16 17.15 9.43
C THR A 315 -22.15 15.68 9.82
N ARG A 316 -20.96 15.10 10.07
CA ARG A 316 -20.80 13.67 10.33
C ARG A 316 -20.32 13.38 11.75
N ASP A 317 -21.08 12.56 12.46
CA ASP A 317 -20.79 12.18 13.86
C ASP A 317 -19.45 11.45 14.01
N ASP A 318 -19.10 10.58 13.06
CA ASP A 318 -17.82 9.86 13.07
C ASP A 318 -16.61 10.80 12.92
N GLU A 319 -16.74 11.85 12.11
CA GLU A 319 -15.73 12.88 11.96
C GLU A 319 -15.62 13.78 13.19
N LEU A 320 -16.76 14.17 13.77
CA LEU A 320 -16.82 14.96 15.01
C LEU A 320 -16.15 14.21 16.17
N LEU A 321 -16.51 12.94 16.36
CA LEU A 321 -15.93 12.10 17.40
C LEU A 321 -14.43 11.85 17.16
N GLY A 322 -14.05 11.59 15.90
CA GLY A 322 -12.65 11.47 15.51
C GLY A 322 -11.83 12.72 15.79
N ASN A 323 -12.41 13.91 15.57
CA ASN A 323 -11.77 15.19 15.90
C ASN A 323 -11.58 15.34 17.42
N GLN A 324 -12.61 15.02 18.20
CA GLN A 324 -12.56 15.08 19.67
C GLN A 324 -11.44 14.19 20.22
N PHE A 325 -11.34 12.94 19.76
CA PHE A 325 -10.29 12.03 20.21
C PHE A 325 -8.89 12.46 19.74
N ALA A 326 -8.78 12.99 18.53
CA ALA A 326 -7.52 13.53 18.01
C ALA A 326 -7.04 14.74 18.82
N ASP A 327 -7.95 15.66 19.16
CA ASP A 327 -7.62 16.86 19.94
C ASP A 327 -7.24 16.50 21.38
N LEU A 328 -7.98 15.61 22.04
CA LEU A 328 -7.61 15.09 23.36
C LEU A 328 -6.24 14.42 23.34
N SER A 329 -5.98 13.55 22.37
CA SER A 329 -4.70 12.85 22.28
C SER A 329 -3.55 13.83 22.01
N ALA A 330 -3.76 14.85 21.18
CA ALA A 330 -2.77 15.90 20.95
C ALA A 330 -2.46 16.68 22.24
N GLU A 331 -3.49 17.05 23.01
CA GLU A 331 -3.35 17.71 24.32
C GLU A 331 -2.54 16.86 25.31
N LEU A 332 -2.86 15.57 25.41
CA LEU A 332 -2.15 14.64 26.28
C LEU A 332 -0.68 14.48 25.84
N CYS A 333 -0.39 14.32 24.54
CA CYS A 333 0.98 14.25 24.04
C CYS A 333 1.80 15.51 24.37
N GLU A 334 1.20 16.71 24.23
CA GLU A 334 1.87 17.95 24.64
C GLU A 334 2.14 17.96 26.15
N THR A 335 1.17 17.52 26.96
CA THR A 335 1.33 17.43 28.41
C THR A 335 2.45 16.46 28.79
N LEU A 336 2.46 15.25 28.22
CA LEU A 336 3.50 14.25 28.44
C LEU A 336 4.89 14.80 28.11
N PHE A 337 5.03 15.48 26.97
CA PHE A 337 6.28 16.12 26.57
C PHE A 337 6.74 17.18 27.58
N MET A 338 5.82 18.03 28.08
CA MET A 338 6.14 19.04 29.09
C MET A 338 6.57 18.44 30.44
N HIS A 339 6.20 17.19 30.70
CA HIS A 339 6.58 16.43 31.89
C HIS A 339 7.69 15.40 31.63
N GLU A 340 8.47 15.58 30.55
CA GLU A 340 9.62 14.74 30.19
C GLU A 340 9.27 13.26 30.00
N ARG A 341 8.09 12.99 29.42
CA ARG A 341 7.61 11.64 29.09
C ARG A 341 7.57 11.41 27.59
N GLU A 342 7.68 10.14 27.23
CA GLU A 342 7.68 9.70 25.84
C GLU A 342 6.27 9.31 25.40
N PHE A 343 5.98 9.51 24.11
CA PHE A 343 4.74 9.06 23.51
C PHE A 343 4.93 8.52 22.09
N ALA A 344 4.07 7.59 21.72
CA ALA A 344 3.90 7.10 20.36
C ALA A 344 2.43 7.24 19.93
N PHE A 345 2.20 7.69 18.70
CA PHE A 345 0.85 7.85 18.14
C PHE A 345 0.73 7.04 16.86
N GLU A 346 -0.22 6.11 16.83
CA GLU A 346 -0.53 5.30 15.67
C GLU A 346 -1.80 5.77 14.94
N SER A 347 -1.70 5.94 13.62
CA SER A 347 -2.84 6.19 12.72
C SER A 347 -2.43 5.99 11.26
N SER A 348 -3.39 6.12 10.33
CA SER A 348 -3.14 5.93 8.89
C SER A 348 -2.10 6.92 8.34
N ALA A 349 -1.16 6.42 7.53
CA ALA A 349 -0.08 7.21 6.97
C ALA A 349 -0.58 8.32 6.02
N PRO A 350 0.16 9.45 5.88
CA PRO A 350 -0.09 10.46 4.86
C PRO A 350 -0.16 9.84 3.46
N SER A 351 -1.29 10.00 2.77
CA SER A 351 -1.49 9.46 1.41
C SER A 351 -1.46 10.52 0.32
N GLY A 352 -1.64 11.79 0.67
CA GLY A 352 -1.87 12.88 -0.28
C GLY A 352 -3.22 12.84 -1.00
N ARG A 353 -4.09 11.86 -0.68
CA ARG A 353 -5.40 11.67 -1.32
C ARG A 353 -6.56 12.18 -0.48
N TYR A 354 -6.49 11.91 0.83
CA TYR A 354 -7.49 12.32 1.80
C TYR A 354 -6.78 12.87 3.06
N PRO A 355 -7.30 13.93 3.70
CA PRO A 355 -6.71 14.46 4.93
C PRO A 355 -6.60 13.38 6.00
N LYS A 356 -5.44 13.32 6.64
CA LYS A 356 -5.17 12.39 7.74
C LYS A 356 -5.35 13.08 9.08
N ILE A 357 -5.31 12.29 10.15
CA ILE A 357 -5.29 12.84 11.51
C ILE A 357 -4.14 13.86 11.67
N TRP A 358 -3.01 13.62 10.99
CA TRP A 358 -1.83 14.49 10.97
C TRP A 358 -2.05 15.86 10.33
N ASP A 359 -3.12 16.02 9.56
CA ASP A 359 -3.51 17.28 8.92
C ASP A 359 -4.36 18.17 9.82
N LEU A 360 -4.88 17.62 10.93
CA LEU A 360 -5.66 18.40 11.89
C LEU A 360 -4.82 19.50 12.53
N PRO A 361 -5.41 20.69 12.79
CA PRO A 361 -4.70 21.78 13.45
C PRO A 361 -4.08 21.36 14.79
N GLY A 362 -4.79 20.58 15.60
CA GLY A 362 -4.30 20.06 16.88
C GLY A 362 -3.03 19.22 16.73
N MET A 363 -3.05 18.25 15.81
CA MET A 363 -1.89 17.40 15.55
C MET A 363 -0.70 18.17 14.97
N ARG A 364 -0.93 19.14 14.08
CA ARG A 364 0.13 19.99 13.54
C ARG A 364 0.79 20.81 14.64
N ARG A 365 0.00 21.40 15.54
CA ARG A 365 0.53 22.14 16.71
C ARG A 365 1.33 21.22 17.64
N MET A 366 0.77 20.07 18.01
CA MET A 366 1.46 19.11 18.88
C MET A 366 2.81 18.71 18.29
N ARG A 367 2.87 18.38 17.00
CA ARG A 367 4.15 18.05 16.33
C ARG A 367 5.13 19.20 16.30
N GLN A 368 4.67 20.42 16.06
CA GLN A 368 5.53 21.61 16.06
C GLN A 368 6.11 21.88 17.46
N ARG A 369 5.33 21.68 18.52
CA ARG A 369 5.75 21.94 19.90
C ARG A 369 6.67 20.86 20.47
N THR A 370 6.39 19.61 20.16
CA THR A 370 7.11 18.45 20.70
C THR A 370 8.28 17.99 19.83
N GLY A 371 8.32 18.42 18.56
CA GLY A 371 9.28 17.90 17.58
C GLY A 371 8.93 16.50 17.04
N ALA A 372 7.76 15.95 17.37
CA ALA A 372 7.33 14.63 16.94
C ALA A 372 7.32 14.48 15.40
N ARG A 373 7.88 13.36 14.93
CA ARG A 373 8.02 13.04 13.51
C ARG A 373 7.02 11.96 13.10
N ILE A 374 6.51 12.08 11.87
CA ILE A 374 5.72 11.02 11.25
C ILE A 374 6.70 10.04 10.62
N VAL A 375 6.58 8.76 11.00
CA VAL A 375 7.35 7.66 10.41
C VAL A 375 6.37 6.75 9.68
N PRO A 376 6.21 6.88 8.35
CA PRO A 376 5.33 6.01 7.59
C PRO A 376 5.83 4.56 7.68
N MET A 377 4.92 3.64 7.98
CA MET A 377 5.17 2.20 7.99
C MET A 377 4.14 1.51 7.09
N ASP A 378 4.63 0.68 6.15
CA ASP A 378 3.76 -0.09 5.26
C ASP A 378 3.19 -1.32 5.97
N MET A 379 2.18 -1.15 6.83
CA MET A 379 1.59 -2.24 7.61
C MET A 379 1.13 -3.45 6.74
N CYS A 380 0.76 -3.21 5.48
CA CYS A 380 0.42 -4.25 4.52
C CYS A 380 1.63 -5.07 4.03
N ALA A 381 2.82 -4.45 3.91
CA ALA A 381 4.06 -5.16 3.62
C ALA A 381 4.49 -6.09 4.78
N TRP A 382 3.78 -5.99 5.91
CA TRP A 382 3.98 -6.72 7.14
C TRP A 382 2.75 -7.59 7.51
N TYR A 383 1.76 -7.77 6.62
CA TYR A 383 0.56 -8.59 6.85
C TYR A 383 -0.25 -8.21 8.12
N LEU A 384 -0.15 -6.97 8.62
CA LEU A 384 -0.91 -6.48 9.78
C LEU A 384 -2.33 -6.00 9.38
N GLY A 385 -2.90 -6.60 8.34
CA GLY A 385 -4.26 -6.32 7.89
C GLY A 385 -5.25 -7.32 8.47
N VAL A 386 -6.46 -6.84 8.81
CA VAL A 386 -7.55 -7.65 9.35
C VAL A 386 -7.78 -8.89 8.48
N ARG A 387 -7.56 -10.09 9.05
CA ARG A 387 -8.14 -11.33 8.52
C ARG A 387 -9.65 -11.13 8.53
N ARG A 388 -10.25 -10.81 7.38
CA ARG A 388 -11.66 -11.14 7.18
C ARG A 388 -11.69 -12.58 6.71
N GLU A 389 -12.02 -13.47 7.64
CA GLU A 389 -12.51 -14.80 7.32
C GLU A 389 -13.75 -14.61 6.41
N TRP A 390 -13.65 -15.10 5.18
CA TRP A 390 -14.76 -15.27 4.24
C TRP A 390 -14.74 -16.71 3.76
#